data_AF-A0A955TJ51-F1
#
_entry.id   AF-A0A955TJ51-F1
#
_cell.length_a   1.000
_cell.length_b   1.000
_cell.length_c   1.000
_cell.angle_alpha   90.00
_cell.angle_beta   90.00
_cell.angle_gamma   90.00
#
_symmetry.space_group_name_H-M   'P 1'
#
loop_
_entity.id
_entity.type
_entity.pdbx_description
1 polymer ?
#
loop_
_entity_poly.entity_id
_entity_poly.type
_entity_poly.pdbx_seq_one_letter_code
_entity_poly.pdbx_strand_id
1 'polypeptide(L)'
;MFLSRRQFLKVSAGTVAAVALADKALALTALQPVIEVGNPLGEYPDRSWERVYHDQYRYDSSFTWCCSPNDTHACRIRAFVRNGVV
;
A
#
# COMPACT_ATOMS: atom_id res chain seq x y z
N MET A 1 1.48 39.83 25.50
CA MET A 1 2.87 39.55 25.06
C MET A 1 3.13 40.40 23.81
N PHE A 2 3.94 41.45 23.90
CA PHE A 2 4.21 42.32 22.75
C PHE A 2 5.42 41.76 21.97
N LEU A 3 5.20 41.34 20.73
CA LEU A 3 6.27 40.92 19.82
C LEU A 3 6.96 42.16 19.25
N SER A 4 8.28 42.22 19.36
CA SER A 4 9.05 43.22 18.62
C SER A 4 8.97 42.96 17.11
N ARG A 5 9.11 44.00 16.29
CA ARG A 5 9.14 43.90 14.81
C ARG A 5 10.13 42.83 14.32
N ARG A 6 11.29 42.73 14.97
CA ARG A 6 12.32 41.72 14.66
C ARG A 6 11.87 40.30 15.00
N GLN A 7 11.22 40.10 16.15
CA GLN A 7 10.68 38.79 16.52
C GLN A 7 9.55 38.38 15.58
N PHE A 8 8.67 39.32 15.21
CA PHE A 8 7.64 39.08 14.21
C PHE A 8 8.25 38.57 12.91
N LEU A 9 9.24 39.28 12.35
CA LEU A 9 9.91 38.86 11.11
C LEU A 9 10.58 37.49 11.21
N LYS A 10 11.23 37.17 12.34
CA LYS A 10 11.84 35.85 12.55
C LYS A 10 10.82 34.72 12.60
N VAL A 11 9.72 34.92 13.32
CA VAL A 11 8.66 33.92 13.44
C VAL A 11 7.98 33.73 12.08
N SER A 12 7.61 34.81 11.40
CA SER A 12 6.99 34.73 10.06
C SER A 12 7.88 34.00 9.06
N ALA A 13 9.17 34.35 8.99
CA ALA A 13 10.12 33.69 8.09
C ALA A 13 10.31 32.21 8.45
N GLY A 14 10.42 31.88 9.74
CA GLY A 14 10.52 30.50 10.21
C GLY A 14 9.28 29.67 9.88
N THR A 15 8.09 30.22 10.06
CA THR A 15 6.83 29.53 9.74
C THR A 15 6.70 29.27 8.24
N VAL A 16 7.03 30.25 7.39
CA VAL A 16 6.99 30.05 5.93
C VAL A 16 7.97 28.97 5.49
N ALA A 17 9.20 28.97 6.03
CA ALA A 17 10.18 27.94 5.74
C ALA A 17 9.73 26.55 6.21
N ALA A 18 9.10 26.45 7.39
CA ALA A 18 8.57 25.20 7.92
C ALA A 18 7.43 24.66 7.03
N VAL A 19 6.48 25.50 6.62
CA VAL A 19 5.38 25.10 5.73
C VAL A 19 5.90 24.67 4.36
N ALA A 20 6.88 25.38 3.80
CA ALA A 20 7.47 25.05 2.50
C ALA A 20 8.20 23.68 2.49
N LEU A 21 8.67 23.22 3.65
CA LEU A 21 9.38 21.95 3.79
C LEU A 21 8.52 20.83 4.39
N ALA A 22 7.34 21.15 4.94
CA ALA A 22 6.49 20.20 5.66
C ALA A 22 6.08 19.01 4.80
N ASP A 23 5.67 19.25 3.55
CA ASP A 23 5.27 18.19 2.62
C ASP A 23 6.40 17.19 2.35
N LYS A 24 7.63 17.68 2.16
CA LYS A 24 8.82 16.84 1.94
C LYS A 24 9.29 16.12 3.19
N ALA A 25 9.22 16.78 4.35
CA ALA A 25 9.68 16.21 5.62
C ALA A 25 8.69 15.17 6.18
N LEU A 26 7.39 15.37 5.95
CA LEU A 26 6.33 14.52 6.47
C LEU A 26 5.71 13.60 5.41
N ALA A 27 6.23 13.63 4.18
CA ALA A 27 5.71 12.87 3.04
C ALA A 27 4.19 13.04 2.86
N LEU A 28 3.65 14.25 3.02
CA LEU A 28 2.20 14.46 2.98
C LEU A 28 1.59 14.13 1.61
N THR A 29 2.38 14.24 0.54
CA THR A 29 2.00 13.77 -0.80
C THR A 29 1.68 12.27 -0.82
N ALA A 30 2.33 11.44 0.01
CA ALA A 30 2.06 10.01 0.09
C ALA A 30 0.68 9.70 0.71
N LEU A 31 0.09 10.66 1.42
CA LEU A 31 -1.26 10.56 1.98
C LEU A 31 -2.33 11.03 0.99
N GLN A 32 -1.95 11.55 -0.19
CA GLN A 32 -2.92 11.94 -1.19
C GLN A 32 -3.66 10.72 -1.73
N PRO A 33 -4.99 10.77 -1.79
CA PRO A 33 -5.75 9.68 -2.40
C PRO A 33 -5.35 9.57 -3.87
N VAL A 34 -5.07 8.33 -4.29
CA VAL A 34 -4.62 8.02 -5.67
C VAL A 34 -5.69 8.38 -6.70
N ILE A 35 -6.96 8.37 -6.29
CA ILE A 35 -8.12 8.77 -7.08
C ILE A 35 -9.03 9.65 -6.22
N GLU A 36 -9.55 10.73 -6.79
CA GLU A 36 -10.58 11.54 -6.16
C GLU A 36 -11.90 10.77 -6.23
N VAL A 37 -12.38 10.30 -5.08
CA VAL A 37 -13.66 9.60 -4.97
C VAL A 37 -14.73 10.64 -4.61
N GLY A 38 -15.80 10.68 -5.40
CA GLY A 38 -16.98 11.52 -5.14
C GLY A 38 -17.76 11.05 -3.91
N ASN A 39 -19.10 10.94 -3.99
CA ASN A 39 -19.88 10.41 -2.87
C ASN A 39 -19.53 8.92 -2.61
N PRO A 40 -18.83 8.58 -1.51
CA PRO A 40 -18.38 7.22 -1.26
C PRO A 40 -19.51 6.26 -0.86
N LEU A 41 -20.72 6.77 -0.65
CA LEU A 41 -21.93 6.01 -0.38
C LEU A 41 -22.85 5.88 -1.60
N GLY A 42 -22.57 6.62 -2.68
CA GLY A 42 -23.40 6.66 -3.89
C GLY A 42 -23.03 5.57 -4.88
N GLU A 43 -21.74 5.27 -5.01
CA GLU A 43 -21.21 4.25 -5.92
C GLU A 43 -20.04 3.52 -5.28
N TYR A 44 -19.89 2.24 -5.62
CA TYR A 44 -18.73 1.47 -5.19
C TYR A 44 -17.52 1.83 -6.08
N PRO A 45 -16.31 2.03 -5.52
CA PRO A 45 -15.13 2.35 -6.32
C PRO A 45 -14.80 1.25 -7.33
N ASP A 46 -14.07 1.59 -8.39
CA ASP A 46 -13.59 0.60 -9.34
C ASP A 46 -12.75 -0.48 -8.64
N ARG A 47 -13.12 -1.75 -8.87
CA ARG A 47 -12.45 -2.94 -8.33
C ARG A 47 -11.68 -3.70 -9.41
N SER A 48 -11.53 -3.14 -10.61
CA SER A 48 -10.84 -3.83 -11.71
C SER A 48 -9.40 -4.24 -11.34
N TRP A 49 -8.75 -3.47 -10.45
CA TRP A 49 -7.44 -3.78 -9.89
C TRP A 49 -7.37 -5.10 -9.13
N GLU A 50 -8.47 -5.54 -8.50
CA GLU A 50 -8.52 -6.80 -7.74
C GLU A 50 -8.32 -8.03 -8.63
N ARG A 51 -8.63 -7.89 -9.93
CA ARG A 51 -8.40 -8.94 -10.93
C ARG A 51 -6.94 -9.39 -10.93
N VAL A 52 -5.98 -8.50 -10.64
CA VAL A 52 -4.56 -8.84 -10.55
C VAL A 52 -4.31 -9.89 -9.47
N TYR A 53 -4.89 -9.73 -8.29
CA TYR A 53 -4.73 -10.68 -7.18
C TYR A 53 -5.47 -12.00 -7.44
N HIS A 54 -6.67 -11.92 -8.00
CA HIS A 54 -7.42 -13.10 -8.40
C HIS A 54 -6.68 -13.90 -9.48
N ASP A 55 -6.10 -13.20 -10.45
CA ASP A 55 -5.30 -13.83 -11.48
C ASP A 55 -4.03 -14.42 -10.89
N GLN A 56 -3.30 -13.72 -10.02
CA GLN A 56 -2.10 -14.23 -9.32
C GLN A 56 -2.37 -15.56 -8.59
N TYR A 57 -3.49 -15.70 -7.91
CA TYR A 57 -3.84 -16.92 -7.18
C TYR A 57 -4.49 -18.01 -8.05
N ARG A 58 -4.90 -17.69 -9.28
CA ARG A 58 -5.52 -18.65 -10.20
C ARG A 58 -4.54 -19.77 -10.57
N TYR A 59 -5.04 -20.99 -10.62
CA TYR A 59 -4.32 -22.19 -11.08
C TYR A 59 -5.16 -22.97 -12.09
N ASP A 60 -4.49 -23.78 -12.93
CA ASP A 60 -5.12 -24.59 -13.97
C ASP A 60 -5.53 -25.97 -13.43
N SER A 61 -4.74 -26.54 -12.53
CA SER A 61 -5.06 -27.79 -11.84
C SER A 61 -4.38 -27.88 -10.48
N SER A 62 -4.73 -28.89 -9.69
CA SER A 62 -4.07 -29.17 -8.42
C SER A 62 -3.99 -30.67 -8.16
N PHE A 63 -2.98 -31.08 -7.40
CA PHE A 63 -2.83 -32.47 -6.99
C PHE A 63 -2.35 -32.55 -5.53
N THR A 64 -2.52 -33.74 -4.93
CA THR A 64 -1.98 -34.01 -3.60
C THR A 64 -0.53 -34.45 -3.72
N TRP A 65 0.33 -33.89 -2.89
CA TRP A 65 1.72 -34.30 -2.74
C TRP A 65 2.06 -34.53 -1.26
N CYS A 66 2.93 -35.49 -0.97
CA CYS A 66 3.53 -35.62 0.37
C CYS A 66 5.01 -35.26 0.28
N CYS A 67 5.45 -34.29 1.08
CA CYS A 67 6.87 -33.99 1.20
C CYS A 67 7.58 -35.20 1.82
N SER A 68 8.66 -35.68 1.20
CA SER A 68 9.45 -36.81 1.72
C SER A 68 10.96 -36.51 1.87
N PRO A 69 11.37 -35.36 2.43
CA PRO A 69 12.73 -35.23 2.93
C PRO A 69 12.92 -36.06 4.20
N ASN A 70 14.16 -36.19 4.68
CA ASN A 70 14.44 -36.84 5.98
C ASN A 70 14.15 -35.88 7.15
N ASP A 71 12.90 -35.40 7.25
CA ASP A 71 12.42 -34.49 8.29
C ASP A 71 11.44 -35.16 9.27
N THR A 72 11.09 -36.44 9.03
CA THR A 72 10.11 -37.25 9.78
C THR A 72 8.65 -36.77 9.69
N HIS A 73 8.35 -35.70 8.98
CA HIS A 73 7.02 -35.08 9.03
C HIS A 73 6.02 -35.71 8.07
N ALA A 74 6.47 -36.06 6.84
CA ALA A 74 5.61 -36.58 5.79
C ALA A 74 4.34 -35.74 5.52
N CYS A 75 4.46 -34.40 5.54
CA CYS A 75 3.32 -33.50 5.39
C CYS A 75 2.62 -33.68 4.03
N ARG A 76 1.30 -33.86 4.07
CA ARG A 76 0.43 -33.83 2.87
C ARG A 76 0.07 -32.38 2.53
N ILE A 77 0.44 -31.95 1.33
CA ILE A 77 0.14 -30.63 0.79
C ILE A 77 -0.69 -30.73 -0.49
N ARG A 78 -1.29 -29.61 -0.90
CA ARG A 78 -1.87 -29.44 -2.23
C ARG A 78 -0.92 -28.61 -3.07
N ALA A 79 -0.41 -29.21 -4.14
CA ALA A 79 0.35 -28.50 -5.16
C ALA A 79 -0.61 -27.93 -6.21
N PHE A 80 -0.31 -26.72 -6.69
CA PHE A 80 -1.09 -26.02 -7.71
C PHE A 80 -0.25 -25.89 -8.97
N VAL A 81 -0.85 -26.16 -10.12
CA VAL A 81 -0.18 -26.04 -11.42
C VAL A 81 -0.72 -24.81 -12.13
N ARG A 82 0.17 -23.97 -12.64
CA ARG A 82 -0.18 -22.81 -13.47
C ARG A 82 0.76 -22.70 -14.65
N ASN A 83 0.21 -22.55 -15.85
CA ASN A 83 1.00 -22.50 -17.10
C ASN A 83 1.94 -23.71 -17.26
N GLY A 84 1.53 -24.88 -16.76
CA GLY A 84 2.34 -26.10 -16.75
C GLY A 84 3.48 -26.13 -15.72
N VAL A 85 3.55 -25.15 -14.81
CA VAL A 85 4.58 -25.04 -13.76
C VAL A 85 3.95 -25.25 -12.38
N VAL A 86 4.67 -25.94 -11.49
CA VAL A 86 4.32 -26.14 -10.07
C VAL A 86 4.92 -25.02 -9.23
#